data_AF-A0A9D7QFR6-F1
#
_entry.id   AF-A0A9D7QFR6-F1
#
_cell.length_a   1.000
_cell.length_b   1.000
_cell.length_c   1.000
_cell.angle_alpha   90.00
_cell.angle_beta   90.00
_cell.angle_gamma   90.00
#
_symmetry.space_group_name_H-M   'P 1'
#
loop_
_entity.id
_entity.type
_entity.pdbx_description
1 polymer ?
#
loop_
_entity_poly.entity_id
_entity_poly.type
_entity_poly.pdbx_seq_one_letter_code
_entity_poly.pdbx_strand_id
1 'polypeptide(L)'
;MKPPVPLLLAATTLLFAITGCGHQPAYIGSARDIARTSSTESMIAVGQLPLEDWPKLQKFAALEHMRTAPGTAPAVTDDHIMALSNLKVPKLRQISLSYCREVTDVGFGALRRLTSIEGLQLIGTSITDDGLKVLVTELPNLKGINVEKCRAITVTGLSAIRESKSIRSVGLSLDPLSQASTGLRQSNVAGHRPALLPNLPC
;
A
#
# COMPACT_ATOMS: atom_id res chain seq x y z
N MET A 1 65.01 -10.54 7.52
CA MET A 1 64.73 -10.03 6.16
C MET A 1 63.22 -10.01 5.94
N LYS A 2 62.66 -8.83 5.66
CA LYS A 2 61.25 -8.49 5.37
C LYS A 2 61.32 -7.18 4.54
N PRO A 3 60.38 -6.81 3.63
CA PRO A 3 59.43 -7.54 2.76
C PRO A 3 59.70 -7.23 1.25
N PRO A 4 58.82 -7.58 0.27
CA PRO A 4 57.64 -6.75 -0.01
C PRO A 4 56.35 -7.56 -0.19
N VAL A 5 55.22 -6.91 0.09
CA VAL A 5 53.85 -7.37 -0.21
C VAL A 5 53.36 -6.55 -1.40
N PRO A 6 52.78 -7.14 -2.46
CA PRO A 6 51.99 -6.37 -3.42
C PRO A 6 50.50 -6.37 -3.06
N LEU A 7 49.86 -5.26 -3.45
CA LEU A 7 48.54 -4.79 -3.10
C LEU A 7 47.36 -5.64 -3.63
N LEU A 8 46.24 -5.45 -2.93
CA LEU A 8 44.85 -5.41 -3.40
C LEU A 8 44.25 -6.65 -4.07
N LEU A 9 43.22 -7.19 -3.43
CA LEU A 9 41.88 -7.12 -4.04
C LEU A 9 40.84 -6.96 -2.94
N ALA A 10 40.20 -5.79 -2.92
CA ALA A 10 38.99 -5.56 -2.14
C ALA A 10 37.91 -6.51 -2.66
N ALA A 11 37.46 -7.44 -1.82
CA ALA A 11 36.25 -8.20 -2.08
C ALA A 11 35.05 -7.28 -1.83
N THR A 12 34.81 -6.35 -2.76
CA THR A 12 33.51 -5.72 -2.93
C THR A 12 32.55 -6.80 -3.37
N THR A 13 31.75 -7.32 -2.44
CA THR A 13 30.53 -8.05 -2.73
C THR A 13 29.55 -7.08 -3.41
N LEU A 14 29.79 -6.85 -4.70
CA LEU A 14 28.82 -6.27 -5.61
C LEU A 14 27.82 -7.37 -5.95
N LEU A 15 26.89 -7.67 -5.04
CA LEU A 15 25.76 -8.54 -5.33
C LEU A 15 24.59 -7.67 -5.81
N PHE A 16 24.59 -7.50 -7.13
CA PHE A 16 23.47 -7.25 -8.03
C PHE A 16 22.39 -6.24 -7.61
N ALA A 17 22.47 -5.05 -8.22
CA ALA A 17 21.27 -4.38 -8.68
C ALA A 17 20.59 -5.27 -9.74
N ILE A 18 19.60 -6.07 -9.35
CA ILE A 18 18.61 -6.64 -10.27
C ILE A 18 17.38 -5.74 -10.22
N THR A 19 17.40 -4.71 -11.05
CA THR A 19 16.19 -4.02 -11.47
C THR A 19 15.32 -5.02 -12.24
N GLY A 20 14.20 -5.44 -11.65
CA GLY A 20 13.10 -6.10 -12.34
C GLY A 20 13.16 -7.64 -12.40
N CYS A 21 12.76 -8.30 -11.31
CA CYS A 21 11.95 -9.54 -11.32
C CYS A 21 11.72 -10.04 -9.88
N GLY A 22 10.45 -10.24 -9.49
CA GLY A 22 10.04 -11.31 -8.57
C GLY A 22 10.51 -11.31 -7.12
N HIS A 23 11.03 -10.22 -6.54
CA HIS A 23 11.28 -10.21 -5.10
C HIS A 23 9.95 -10.18 -4.35
N GLN A 24 9.63 -11.29 -3.68
CA GLN A 24 8.50 -11.32 -2.74
C GLN A 24 8.74 -10.25 -1.67
N PRO A 25 7.70 -9.51 -1.27
CA PRO A 25 7.83 -8.51 -0.22
C PRO A 25 8.38 -9.14 1.06
N ALA A 26 9.24 -8.41 1.77
CA ALA A 26 9.70 -8.86 3.07
C ALA A 26 8.49 -8.98 4.03
N TYR A 27 8.27 -10.18 4.55
CA TYR A 27 7.19 -10.43 5.49
C TYR A 27 7.56 -9.93 6.90
N ILE A 28 6.67 -9.16 7.51
CA ILE A 28 6.86 -8.56 8.83
C ILE A 28 5.73 -8.98 9.76
N GLY A 29 5.94 -10.05 10.54
CA GLY A 29 4.96 -10.53 11.53
C GLY A 29 5.33 -10.21 12.98
N SER A 30 6.54 -9.72 13.24
CA SER A 30 7.05 -9.48 14.58
C SER A 30 8.13 -8.39 14.62
N ALA A 31 8.41 -7.85 15.81
CA ALA A 31 9.60 -7.02 16.04
C ALA A 31 10.92 -7.66 15.56
N ARG A 32 11.04 -8.99 15.65
CA ARG A 32 12.23 -9.72 15.20
C ARG A 32 12.41 -9.65 13.69
N ASP A 33 11.31 -9.74 12.95
CA ASP A 33 11.33 -9.60 11.49
C ASP A 33 11.74 -8.19 11.10
N ILE A 34 11.18 -7.17 11.78
CA ILE A 34 11.61 -5.77 11.60
C ILE A 34 13.11 -5.62 11.83
N ALA A 35 13.66 -6.22 12.89
CA ALA A 35 15.08 -6.12 13.20
C ALA A 35 15.97 -6.76 12.10
N ARG A 36 15.54 -7.89 11.53
CA ARG A 36 16.31 -8.66 10.52
C ARG A 36 16.20 -8.11 9.10
N THR A 37 15.05 -7.56 8.73
CA THR A 37 14.83 -7.04 7.38
C THR A 37 15.68 -5.79 7.12
N SER A 38 16.21 -5.64 5.91
CA SER A 38 16.98 -4.45 5.54
C SER A 38 16.15 -3.18 5.68
N SER A 39 16.74 -2.09 6.17
CA SER A 39 16.09 -0.77 6.19
C SER A 39 15.91 -0.17 4.79
N THR A 40 16.62 -0.70 3.79
CA THR A 40 16.51 -0.31 2.38
C THR A 40 15.42 -1.05 1.63
N GLU A 41 14.66 -1.91 2.31
CA GLU A 41 13.57 -2.66 1.69
C GLU A 41 12.51 -1.69 1.18
N SER A 42 12.16 -1.83 -0.11
CA SER A 42 11.16 -0.97 -0.76
C SER A 42 9.76 -1.55 -0.67
N MET A 43 9.61 -2.85 -0.35
CA MET A 43 8.32 -3.50 -0.25
C MET A 43 8.22 -4.44 0.96
N ILE A 44 7.20 -4.23 1.78
CA ILE A 44 6.91 -5.11 2.92
C ILE A 44 5.47 -5.62 2.90
N ALA A 45 5.29 -6.83 3.43
CA ALA A 45 3.99 -7.40 3.72
C ALA A 45 3.84 -7.54 5.24
N VAL A 46 2.96 -6.75 5.85
CA VAL A 46 2.73 -6.77 7.29
C VAL A 46 1.75 -7.88 7.63
N GLY A 47 2.24 -8.80 8.46
CA GLY A 47 1.56 -9.96 8.99
C GLY A 47 0.82 -9.68 10.29
N GLN A 48 0.89 -10.64 11.21
CA GLN A 48 0.31 -10.54 12.57
C GLN A 48 1.17 -9.66 13.49
N LEU A 49 1.54 -8.47 13.02
CA LEU A 49 2.39 -7.54 13.76
C LEU A 49 1.57 -6.86 14.87
N PRO A 50 1.93 -7.02 16.15
CA PRO A 50 1.25 -6.35 17.25
C PRO A 50 1.27 -4.82 17.10
N LEU A 51 0.22 -4.15 17.57
CA LEU A 51 0.07 -2.70 17.45
C LEU A 51 1.28 -1.94 18.00
N GLU A 52 1.87 -2.40 19.11
CA GLU A 52 3.06 -1.78 19.72
C GLU A 52 4.30 -1.78 18.81
N ASP A 53 4.33 -2.64 17.80
CA ASP A 53 5.44 -2.76 16.86
C ASP A 53 5.23 -1.95 15.58
N TRP A 54 4.02 -1.46 15.28
CA TRP A 54 3.76 -0.64 14.09
C TRP A 54 4.63 0.63 14.01
N PRO A 55 4.88 1.37 15.12
CA PRO A 55 5.83 2.49 15.13
C PRO A 55 7.24 2.10 14.67
N LYS A 56 7.66 0.84 14.85
CA LYS A 56 8.99 0.36 14.47
C LYS A 56 9.16 0.20 12.95
N LEU A 57 8.07 0.18 12.19
CA LEU A 57 8.09 0.19 10.72
C LEU A 57 8.77 1.46 10.15
N GLN A 58 8.91 2.52 10.96
CA GLN A 58 9.72 3.71 10.66
C GLN A 58 11.15 3.38 10.18
N LYS A 59 11.68 2.21 10.56
CA LYS A 59 12.99 1.70 10.10
C LYS A 59 13.10 1.67 8.57
N PHE A 60 12.02 1.41 7.85
CA PHE A 60 12.02 1.27 6.39
C PHE A 60 11.95 2.63 5.69
N ALA A 61 13.04 3.40 5.74
CA ALA A 61 13.10 4.74 5.15
C ALA A 61 12.98 4.73 3.61
N ALA A 62 13.28 3.59 2.98
CA ALA A 62 13.13 3.38 1.53
C ALA A 62 11.78 2.75 1.14
N LEU A 63 10.85 2.57 2.09
CA LEU A 63 9.58 1.91 1.84
C LEU A 63 8.76 2.67 0.80
N GLU A 64 8.47 1.99 -0.30
CA GLU A 64 7.62 2.51 -1.37
C GLU A 64 6.25 1.84 -1.35
N HIS A 65 6.20 0.54 -1.03
CA HIS A 65 5.00 -0.28 -1.14
C HIS A 65 4.76 -1.09 0.15
N MET A 66 3.59 -0.94 0.75
CA MET A 66 3.17 -1.71 1.92
C MET A 66 1.87 -2.45 1.61
N ARG A 67 1.79 -3.72 2.01
CA ARG A 67 0.52 -4.46 2.00
C ARG A 67 0.30 -5.20 3.30
N THR A 68 -0.95 -5.41 3.68
CA THR A 68 -1.29 -6.40 4.69
C THR A 68 -1.25 -7.80 4.10
N ALA A 69 -0.79 -8.78 4.86
CA ALA A 69 -0.82 -10.18 4.45
C ALA A 69 -2.23 -10.77 4.69
N PRO A 70 -2.69 -11.69 3.83
CA PRO A 70 -3.91 -12.46 4.11
C PRO A 70 -3.78 -13.26 5.41
N GLY A 71 -4.90 -13.43 6.14
CA GLY A 71 -4.92 -14.24 7.36
C GLY A 71 -4.29 -13.55 8.58
N THR A 72 -4.15 -12.23 8.55
CA THR A 72 -3.65 -11.44 9.67
C THR A 72 -4.71 -11.28 10.75
N ALA A 73 -4.56 -12.08 11.81
CA ALA A 73 -5.29 -11.94 13.07
C ALA A 73 -4.28 -11.67 14.22
N PRO A 74 -4.48 -10.66 15.10
CA PRO A 74 -5.62 -9.77 15.16
C PRO A 74 -5.72 -8.89 13.91
N ALA A 75 -6.96 -8.55 13.56
CA ALA A 75 -7.24 -7.78 12.36
C ALA A 75 -6.64 -6.38 12.47
N VAL A 76 -6.19 -5.84 11.35
CA VAL A 76 -5.78 -4.44 11.26
C VAL A 76 -7.00 -3.55 11.52
N THR A 77 -6.88 -2.65 12.50
CA THR A 77 -7.91 -1.70 12.95
C THR A 77 -7.50 -0.25 12.67
N ASP A 78 -8.38 0.71 12.98
CA ASP A 78 -8.09 2.14 12.87
C ASP A 78 -6.82 2.56 13.63
N ASP A 79 -6.55 2.00 14.80
CA ASP A 79 -5.36 2.32 15.60
C ASP A 79 -4.06 1.97 14.86
N HIS A 80 -4.06 0.87 14.12
CA HIS A 80 -2.92 0.47 13.30
C HIS A 80 -2.70 1.46 12.15
N ILE A 81 -3.78 1.90 11.50
CA ILE A 81 -3.68 2.89 10.43
C ILE A 81 -3.27 4.26 10.97
N MET A 82 -3.73 4.63 12.16
CA MET A 82 -3.27 5.82 12.88
C MET A 82 -1.77 5.74 13.18
N ALA A 83 -1.27 4.60 13.66
CA ALA A 83 0.16 4.38 13.88
C ALA A 83 0.96 4.51 12.57
N LEU A 84 0.48 3.89 11.48
CA LEU A 84 1.08 4.02 10.13
C LEU A 84 1.12 5.47 9.65
N SER A 85 0.03 6.22 9.85
CA SER A 85 -0.09 7.62 9.43
C SER A 85 0.88 8.57 10.15
N ASN A 86 1.42 8.16 11.30
CA ASN A 86 2.39 8.92 12.08
C ASN A 86 3.85 8.61 11.70
N LEU A 87 4.09 7.65 10.80
CA LEU A 87 5.43 7.30 10.35
C LEU A 87 5.95 8.33 9.35
N LYS A 88 7.23 8.65 9.44
CA LYS A 88 8.00 9.43 8.46
C LYS A 88 8.47 8.52 7.34
N VAL A 89 7.57 8.13 6.44
CA VAL A 89 7.82 7.28 5.28
C VAL A 89 7.57 8.04 3.97
N PRO A 90 8.40 9.05 3.63
CA PRO A 90 8.12 10.00 2.55
C PRO A 90 8.12 9.38 1.15
N LYS A 91 8.63 8.15 1.02
CA LYS A 91 8.67 7.39 -0.23
C LYS A 91 7.47 6.46 -0.39
N LEU A 92 6.61 6.30 0.61
CA LEU A 92 5.49 5.37 0.54
C LEU A 92 4.48 5.86 -0.51
N ARG A 93 4.36 5.11 -1.61
CA ARG A 93 3.50 5.42 -2.76
C ARG A 93 2.29 4.50 -2.83
N GLN A 94 2.41 3.25 -2.39
CA GLN A 94 1.34 2.27 -2.53
C GLN A 94 1.01 1.63 -1.19
N ILE A 95 -0.28 1.58 -0.86
CA ILE A 95 -0.77 0.84 0.32
C ILE A 95 -1.89 -0.10 -0.12
N SER A 96 -1.78 -1.36 0.28
CA SER A 96 -2.89 -2.31 0.23
C SER A 96 -3.37 -2.67 1.63
N LEU A 97 -4.62 -2.32 1.91
CA LEU A 97 -5.37 -2.69 3.11
C LEU A 97 -6.54 -3.62 2.75
N SER A 98 -6.41 -4.36 1.65
CA SER A 98 -7.45 -5.23 1.15
C SER A 98 -7.90 -6.21 2.24
N TYR A 99 -9.22 -6.36 2.38
CA TYR A 99 -9.90 -7.20 3.36
C TYR A 99 -9.65 -6.83 4.84
N CYS A 100 -9.09 -5.65 5.14
CA CYS A 100 -9.03 -5.11 6.50
C CYS A 100 -10.40 -4.54 6.88
N ARG A 101 -11.31 -5.42 7.31
CA ARG A 101 -12.73 -5.07 7.58
C ARG A 101 -12.95 -4.29 8.87
N GLU A 102 -11.98 -4.30 9.78
CA GLU A 102 -12.04 -3.55 11.04
C GLU A 102 -11.48 -2.13 10.93
N VAL A 103 -11.01 -1.74 9.74
CA VAL A 103 -10.69 -0.34 9.44
C VAL A 103 -11.97 0.37 8.97
N THR A 104 -12.29 1.46 9.64
CA THR A 104 -13.42 2.34 9.34
C THR A 104 -12.95 3.59 8.60
N ASP A 105 -13.90 4.46 8.23
CA ASP A 105 -13.59 5.76 7.62
C ASP A 105 -12.69 6.65 8.49
N VAL A 106 -12.66 6.44 9.82
CA VAL A 106 -11.72 7.13 10.72
C VAL A 106 -10.28 6.72 10.41
N GLY A 107 -10.01 5.41 10.34
CA GLY A 107 -8.70 4.88 9.98
C GLY A 107 -8.29 5.27 8.56
N PHE A 108 -9.18 5.11 7.58
CA PHE A 108 -8.90 5.55 6.21
C PHE A 108 -8.63 7.05 6.12
N GLY A 109 -9.39 7.87 6.84
CA GLY A 109 -9.17 9.31 6.92
C GLY A 109 -7.80 9.69 7.50
N ALA A 110 -7.20 8.86 8.34
CA ALA A 110 -5.86 9.08 8.86
C ALA A 110 -4.77 9.03 7.76
N LEU A 111 -5.01 8.28 6.68
CA LEU A 111 -4.07 8.14 5.56
C LEU A 111 -3.76 9.48 4.88
N ARG A 112 -4.60 10.52 5.03
CA ARG A 112 -4.33 11.87 4.50
C ARG A 112 -3.01 12.48 4.97
N ARG A 113 -2.45 12.00 6.08
CA ARG A 113 -1.12 12.41 6.58
C ARG A 113 0.02 11.92 5.68
N LEU A 114 -0.21 10.86 4.92
CA LEU A 114 0.75 10.22 4.03
C LEU A 114 0.57 10.76 2.60
N THR A 115 0.89 12.04 2.41
CA THR A 115 0.63 12.77 1.15
C THR A 115 1.43 12.27 -0.05
N SER A 116 2.41 11.39 0.15
CA SER A 116 3.18 10.73 -0.91
C SER A 116 2.42 9.61 -1.62
N ILE A 117 1.30 9.13 -1.06
CA ILE A 117 0.52 8.01 -1.61
C ILE A 117 0.00 8.36 -3.01
N GLU A 118 0.21 7.42 -3.93
CA GLU A 118 -0.27 7.47 -5.31
C GLU A 118 -1.29 6.37 -5.61
N GLY A 119 -1.31 5.28 -4.85
CA GLY A 119 -2.28 4.22 -5.04
C GLY A 119 -2.73 3.51 -3.77
N LEU A 120 -4.03 3.20 -3.73
CA LEU A 120 -4.70 2.53 -2.62
C LEU A 120 -5.47 1.30 -3.11
N GLN A 121 -5.24 0.16 -2.48
CA GLN A 121 -6.01 -1.07 -2.69
C GLN A 121 -6.84 -1.36 -1.43
N LEU A 122 -8.14 -1.15 -1.53
CA LEU A 122 -9.10 -1.24 -0.42
C LEU A 122 -10.13 -2.35 -0.65
N ILE A 123 -9.79 -3.37 -1.45
CA ILE A 123 -10.72 -4.41 -1.89
C ILE A 123 -11.40 -5.06 -0.68
N GLY A 124 -12.73 -5.11 -0.66
CA GLY A 124 -13.50 -5.82 0.36
C GLY A 124 -13.36 -5.26 1.78
N THR A 125 -13.02 -3.98 1.91
CA THR A 125 -12.99 -3.24 3.18
C THR A 125 -14.36 -2.65 3.53
N SER A 126 -14.46 -2.04 4.71
CA SER A 126 -15.68 -1.42 5.24
C SER A 126 -15.80 0.08 4.92
N ILE A 127 -14.97 0.60 4.00
CA ILE A 127 -15.01 2.01 3.58
C ILE A 127 -16.38 2.41 3.02
N THR A 128 -16.86 3.59 3.39
CA THR A 128 -18.12 4.17 2.89
C THR A 128 -17.88 5.32 1.91
N ASP A 129 -18.95 5.86 1.33
CA ASP A 129 -18.90 7.03 0.46
C ASP A 129 -18.20 8.23 1.11
N ASP A 130 -18.38 8.44 2.42
CA ASP A 130 -17.78 9.54 3.15
C ASP A 130 -16.27 9.36 3.30
N GLY A 131 -15.82 8.16 3.72
CA GLY A 131 -14.40 7.82 3.76
C GLY A 131 -13.73 7.94 2.39
N LEU A 132 -14.38 7.45 1.33
CA LEU A 132 -13.89 7.59 -0.03
C LEU A 132 -13.74 9.07 -0.43
N LYS A 133 -14.74 9.90 -0.13
CA LYS A 133 -14.70 11.34 -0.40
C LYS A 133 -13.51 12.01 0.29
N VAL A 134 -13.23 11.66 1.55
CA VAL A 134 -12.05 12.16 2.28
C VAL A 134 -10.76 11.75 1.57
N LEU A 135 -10.62 10.47 1.18
CA LEU A 135 -9.41 10.00 0.48
C LEU A 135 -9.16 10.75 -0.84
N VAL A 136 -10.20 10.93 -1.66
CA VAL A 136 -10.03 11.55 -2.99
C VAL A 136 -9.84 13.07 -2.95
N THR A 137 -10.19 13.72 -1.84
CA THR A 137 -10.05 15.16 -1.65
C THR A 137 -8.76 15.53 -0.90
N GLU A 138 -8.35 14.72 0.08
CA GLU A 138 -7.24 15.04 0.98
C GLU A 138 -5.91 14.35 0.59
N LEU A 139 -5.91 13.43 -0.38
CA LEU A 139 -4.69 12.83 -0.93
C LEU A 139 -4.35 13.44 -2.31
N PRO A 140 -3.52 14.50 -2.36
CA PRO A 140 -3.32 15.28 -3.59
C PRO A 140 -2.59 14.51 -4.71
N ASN A 141 -1.83 13.47 -4.33
CA ASN A 141 -1.06 12.66 -5.26
C ASN A 141 -1.73 11.33 -5.62
N LEU A 142 -2.94 11.05 -5.09
CA LEU A 142 -3.64 9.80 -5.34
C LEU A 142 -4.08 9.72 -6.81
N LYS A 143 -3.49 8.76 -7.53
CA LYS A 143 -3.74 8.49 -8.95
C LYS A 143 -4.60 7.25 -9.17
N GLY A 144 -4.54 6.29 -8.23
CA GLY A 144 -5.20 5.00 -8.34
C GLY A 144 -5.93 4.60 -7.07
N ILE A 145 -7.17 4.16 -7.18
CA ILE A 145 -7.90 3.59 -6.04
C ILE A 145 -8.71 2.37 -6.48
N ASN A 146 -8.65 1.30 -5.70
CA ASN A 146 -9.47 0.12 -5.93
C ASN A 146 -10.40 -0.11 -4.73
N VAL A 147 -11.70 -0.06 -4.99
CA VAL A 147 -12.78 -0.29 -4.00
C VAL A 147 -13.69 -1.44 -4.43
N GLU A 148 -13.17 -2.39 -5.22
CA GLU A 148 -13.86 -3.64 -5.52
C GLU A 148 -14.36 -4.32 -4.24
N LYS A 149 -15.57 -4.86 -4.27
CA LYS A 149 -16.22 -5.56 -3.16
C LYS A 149 -16.45 -4.71 -1.90
N CYS A 150 -16.28 -3.38 -1.96
CA CYS A 150 -16.67 -2.46 -0.88
C CYS A 150 -18.17 -2.18 -0.94
N ARG A 151 -18.95 -2.89 -0.12
CA ARG A 151 -20.43 -2.89 -0.18
C ARG A 151 -21.08 -1.56 0.20
N ALA A 152 -20.37 -0.70 0.92
CA ALA A 152 -20.87 0.59 1.39
C ALA A 152 -20.54 1.75 0.42
N ILE A 153 -19.90 1.47 -0.72
CA ILE A 153 -19.70 2.45 -1.79
C ILE A 153 -20.88 2.43 -2.74
N THR A 154 -21.48 3.60 -2.96
CA THR A 154 -22.59 3.81 -3.88
C THR A 154 -22.19 4.74 -5.03
N VAL A 155 -23.15 5.04 -5.91
CA VAL A 155 -22.97 6.02 -6.99
C VAL A 155 -22.57 7.41 -6.48
N THR A 156 -22.89 7.75 -5.22
CA THR A 156 -22.49 9.00 -4.59
C THR A 156 -20.98 9.06 -4.38
N GLY A 157 -20.37 8.01 -3.81
CA GLY A 157 -18.92 7.91 -3.65
C GLY A 157 -18.19 7.88 -4.99
N LEU A 158 -18.74 7.20 -6.00
CA LEU A 158 -18.17 7.20 -7.36
C LEU A 158 -18.22 8.59 -8.01
N SER A 159 -19.25 9.39 -7.71
CA SER A 159 -19.33 10.76 -8.20
C SER A 159 -18.21 11.62 -7.61
N ALA A 160 -17.85 11.42 -6.34
CA ALA A 160 -16.70 12.10 -5.72
C ALA A 160 -15.37 11.74 -6.43
N ILE A 161 -15.20 10.49 -6.87
CA ILE A 161 -14.02 10.10 -7.66
C ILE A 161 -13.97 10.86 -8.99
N ARG A 162 -15.11 11.02 -9.67
CA ARG A 162 -15.20 11.74 -10.95
C ARG A 162 -14.86 13.23 -10.80
N GLU A 163 -15.15 13.84 -9.66
CA GLU A 163 -14.80 15.23 -9.35
C GLU A 163 -13.32 15.40 -8.96
N SER A 164 -12.61 14.30 -8.66
CA SER A 164 -11.19 14.34 -8.33
C SER A 164 -10.34 14.76 -9.53
N LYS A 165 -9.39 15.65 -9.29
CA LYS A 165 -8.45 16.15 -10.31
C LYS A 165 -7.22 15.26 -10.50
N SER A 166 -6.95 14.36 -9.56
CA SER A 166 -5.72 13.56 -9.51
C SER A 166 -5.91 12.11 -9.95
N ILE A 167 -7.11 11.54 -9.74
CA ILE A 167 -7.40 10.13 -10.00
C ILE A 167 -7.46 9.84 -11.50
N ARG A 168 -6.76 8.78 -11.91
CA ARG A 168 -6.63 8.32 -13.30
C ARG A 168 -7.02 6.86 -13.49
N SER A 169 -7.04 6.08 -12.41
CA SER A 169 -7.34 4.65 -12.43
C SER A 169 -8.26 4.29 -11.26
N VAL A 170 -9.33 3.55 -11.55
CA VAL A 170 -10.30 3.09 -10.55
C VAL A 170 -10.59 1.61 -10.77
N GLY A 171 -10.43 0.80 -9.73
CA GLY A 171 -10.93 -0.58 -9.67
C GLY A 171 -12.29 -0.62 -9.01
N LEU A 172 -13.29 -1.21 -9.69
CA LEU A 172 -14.68 -1.31 -9.25
C LEU A 172 -15.23 -2.70 -9.52
N SER A 173 -16.18 -3.14 -8.70
CA SER A 173 -16.92 -4.37 -8.98
C SER A 173 -17.77 -4.23 -10.24
N LEU A 174 -17.86 -5.31 -11.02
CA LEU A 174 -18.72 -5.43 -12.21
C LEU A 174 -20.18 -5.67 -11.78
N ASP A 175 -20.76 -4.75 -11.01
CA ASP A 175 -22.17 -4.77 -10.65
C ASP A 175 -22.95 -3.74 -11.50
N PRO A 176 -24.27 -3.91 -11.71
CA PRO A 176 -25.05 -3.07 -12.63
C PRO A 176 -24.97 -1.56 -12.38
N LEU A 177 -24.70 -1.13 -11.13
CA LEU A 177 -24.53 0.28 -10.74
C LEU A 177 -23.21 0.91 -11.24
N SER A 178 -22.18 0.08 -11.48
CA SER A 178 -20.83 0.49 -11.89
C SER A 178 -20.76 0.93 -13.36
N GLN A 179 -21.63 0.37 -14.22
CA GLN A 179 -21.60 0.65 -15.66
C GLN A 179 -22.27 1.98 -16.05
N ALA A 180 -23.19 2.49 -15.21
CA ALA A 180 -23.98 3.68 -15.53
C ALA A 180 -23.28 5.01 -15.15
N SER A 181 -22.29 4.99 -14.25
CA SER A 181 -21.83 6.20 -13.56
C SER A 181 -20.41 6.66 -13.91
N THR A 182 -19.56 5.79 -14.49
CA THR A 182 -18.12 6.04 -14.35
C THR A 182 -17.50 6.95 -15.41
N GLY A 183 -17.77 6.85 -16.71
CA GLY A 183 -17.09 7.68 -17.76
C GLY A 183 -15.54 7.65 -17.78
N LEU A 184 -14.92 7.00 -16.79
CA LEU A 184 -13.51 6.80 -16.55
C LEU A 184 -13.06 5.51 -17.24
N ARG A 185 -11.79 5.42 -17.62
CA ARG A 185 -11.20 4.17 -18.12
C ARG A 185 -11.19 3.15 -17.00
N GLN A 186 -12.19 2.26 -16.98
CA GLN A 186 -12.16 1.06 -16.17
C GLN A 186 -10.98 0.20 -16.63
N SER A 187 -10.13 -0.24 -15.71
CA SER A 187 -9.22 -1.34 -16.00
C SER A 187 -10.07 -2.61 -16.13
N ASN A 188 -10.30 -3.09 -17.36
CA ASN A 188 -11.00 -4.35 -17.60
C ASN A 188 -10.36 -5.47 -16.76
N VAL A 189 -11.05 -5.96 -15.74
CA VAL A 189 -10.67 -7.17 -14.99
C VAL A 189 -11.54 -8.33 -15.46
N ALA A 190 -11.26 -8.81 -16.66
CA ALA A 190 -11.71 -10.14 -17.07
C ALA A 190 -10.76 -11.18 -16.44
N GLY A 191 -11.25 -11.88 -15.41
CA GLY A 191 -10.64 -13.11 -14.89
C GLY A 191 -9.52 -12.93 -13.85
N HIS A 192 -9.84 -13.22 -12.58
CA HIS A 192 -8.95 -13.77 -11.53
C HIS A 192 -7.55 -13.16 -11.30
N ARG A 193 -7.27 -11.92 -11.75
CA ARG A 193 -6.08 -11.16 -11.37
C ARG A 193 -6.50 -9.78 -10.87
N PRO A 194 -6.13 -9.36 -9.64
CA PRO A 194 -6.46 -8.02 -9.15
C PRO A 194 -5.89 -6.99 -10.12
N ALA A 195 -6.66 -5.94 -10.40
CA ALA A 195 -6.22 -4.82 -11.21
C ALA A 195 -4.88 -4.30 -10.69
N LEU A 196 -3.82 -4.59 -11.45
CA LEU A 196 -2.52 -3.95 -11.27
C LEU A 196 -2.75 -2.47 -11.59
N LEU A 197 -2.93 -1.65 -10.53
CA LEU A 197 -2.63 -0.22 -10.67
C LEU A 197 -1.23 -0.15 -11.31
N PRO A 198 -0.99 0.76 -12.25
CA PRO A 198 0.16 0.71 -13.16
C PRO A 198 1.56 0.68 -12.51
N ASN A 199 1.66 0.69 -11.17
CA ASN A 199 2.89 0.63 -10.38
C ASN A 199 2.83 -0.33 -9.17
N LEU A 200 1.82 -1.20 -9.03
CA LEU A 200 1.84 -2.22 -7.99
C LEU A 200 2.61 -3.44 -8.50
N PRO A 201 3.73 -3.84 -7.90
CA PRO A 201 4.33 -5.15 -8.15
C PRO A 201 3.37 -6.25 -7.65
N CYS A 202 3.31 -7.33 -8.43
CA CYS A 202 2.43 -8.48 -8.24
C CYS A 202 2.41 -9.05 -6.82
#